data_AF-A0A0F8C8Z0-F1
#
_entry.id   AF-A0A0F8C8Z0-F1
#
_cell.length_a   1.000
_cell.length_b   1.000
_cell.length_c   1.000
_cell.angle_alpha   90.00
_cell.angle_beta   90.00
_cell.angle_gamma   90.00
#
_symmetry.space_group_name_H-M   'P 1'
#
loop_
_entity.id
_entity.type
_entity.pdbx_description
1 polymer ?
#
loop_
_entity_poly.entity_id
_entity_poly.type
_entity_poly.pdbx_seq_one_letter_code
_entity_poly.pdbx_strand_id
1 'polypeptide(L)'
;MAFCAFSIAARLPNDAVIAGTKGSIKVLGPMHCPTTLVVNDKEMKYPLPEPCLPLNFTNSTGLCYEAEEVRQCLLKGLKESPRMPLADSVLLTEIMDEIRKQVGVAFSQDSQ
;
A
#
# COMPACT_ATOMS: atom_id res chain seq x y z
N MET A 1 -9.16 17.22 -0.81
CA MET A 1 -10.20 16.16 -0.74
C MET A 1 -9.52 14.84 -1.07
N ALA A 2 -9.77 13.79 -0.30
CA ALA A 2 -9.29 12.44 -0.58
C ALA A 2 -10.50 11.50 -0.71
N PHE A 3 -10.41 10.54 -1.60
CA PHE A 3 -11.45 9.53 -1.83
C PHE A 3 -10.79 8.19 -2.08
N CYS A 4 -11.29 7.15 -1.41
CA CYS A 4 -10.84 5.77 -1.57
C CYS A 4 -12.09 4.89 -1.72
N ALA A 5 -12.08 4.00 -2.71
CA ALA A 5 -13.11 3.00 -2.93
C ALA A 5 -12.47 1.62 -3.05
N PHE A 6 -13.03 0.66 -2.34
CA PHE A 6 -12.62 -0.75 -2.39
C PHE A 6 -13.87 -1.62 -2.50
N SER A 7 -13.74 -2.78 -3.15
CA SER A 7 -14.82 -3.74 -3.25
C SER A 7 -14.26 -5.14 -3.41
N ILE A 8 -14.91 -6.10 -2.75
CA ILE A 8 -14.70 -7.53 -2.98
C ILE A 8 -15.64 -8.08 -4.07
N ALA A 9 -16.65 -7.31 -4.49
CA ALA A 9 -17.72 -7.74 -5.40
C ALA A 9 -17.65 -7.06 -6.78
N ALA A 10 -17.08 -5.86 -6.87
CA ALA A 10 -16.96 -5.09 -8.09
C ALA A 10 -15.49 -4.88 -8.46
N ARG A 11 -15.17 -5.01 -9.75
CA ARG A 11 -13.84 -4.67 -10.27
C ARG A 11 -13.72 -3.16 -10.40
N LEU A 12 -12.67 -2.58 -9.81
CA LEU A 12 -12.33 -1.17 -9.89
C LEU A 12 -11.05 -0.98 -10.74
N PRO A 13 -10.73 0.25 -11.17
CA PRO A 13 -9.47 0.53 -11.88
C PRO A 13 -8.22 0.14 -11.10
N ASN A 14 -8.27 0.16 -9.76
CA ASN A 14 -7.16 -0.17 -8.85
C ASN A 14 -5.92 0.73 -9.03
N ASP A 15 -6.12 1.97 -9.48
CA ASP A 15 -5.11 3.03 -9.57
C ASP A 15 -5.13 3.90 -8.29
N ALA A 16 -4.02 4.57 -7.97
CA ALA A 16 -3.99 5.67 -6.99
C ALA A 16 -3.56 6.98 -7.67
N VAL A 17 -4.22 8.10 -7.37
CA VAL A 17 -3.96 9.40 -7.99
C VAL A 17 -3.74 10.46 -6.93
N ILE A 18 -2.65 11.21 -7.06
CA ILE A 18 -2.36 12.39 -6.27
C ILE A 18 -2.32 13.58 -7.23
N ALA A 19 -3.23 14.54 -7.05
CA ALA A 19 -3.31 15.74 -7.89
C ALA A 19 -3.03 17.00 -7.07
N GLY A 20 -2.30 17.94 -7.66
CA GLY A 20 -2.00 19.23 -7.07
C GLY A 20 -1.96 20.34 -8.13
N THR A 21 -1.59 21.55 -7.72
CA THR A 21 -1.59 22.73 -8.61
C THR A 21 -0.59 22.66 -9.76
N LYS A 22 0.38 21.73 -9.70
CA LYS A 22 1.44 21.55 -10.70
C LYS A 22 1.29 20.28 -11.54
N GLY A 23 0.13 19.62 -11.45
CA GLY A 23 -0.18 18.39 -12.19
C GLY A 23 -0.48 17.22 -11.26
N SER A 24 -0.19 16.00 -11.71
CA SER A 24 -0.62 14.78 -11.04
C SER A 24 0.41 13.64 -11.10
N ILE A 25 0.40 12.82 -10.07
CA ILE A 25 1.09 11.54 -9.98
C ILE A 25 0.01 10.45 -9.99
N LYS A 26 0.14 9.49 -10.89
CA LYS A 26 -0.74 8.33 -10.99
C LYS A 26 0.08 7.05 -10.81
N VAL A 27 -0.26 6.28 -9.78
CA VAL A 27 0.20 4.91 -9.57
C VAL A 27 -0.75 3.98 -10.31
N LEU A 28 -0.27 3.33 -11.36
CA LEU A 28 -1.11 2.44 -12.17
C LEU A 28 -1.36 1.11 -11.46
N GLY A 29 -2.54 0.54 -11.70
CA GLY A 29 -2.97 -0.72 -11.16
C GLY A 29 -2.06 -1.89 -11.55
N PRO A 30 -1.82 -2.85 -10.63
CA PRO A 30 -2.33 -2.91 -9.25
C PRO A 30 -1.58 -1.97 -8.29
N MET A 31 -2.27 -0.97 -7.73
CA MET A 31 -1.62 0.06 -6.88
C MET A 31 -1.00 -0.46 -5.58
N HIS A 32 -1.40 -1.65 -5.12
CA HIS A 32 -0.84 -2.29 -3.92
C HIS A 32 0.50 -2.99 -4.18
N CYS A 33 0.86 -3.22 -5.46
CA CYS A 33 2.14 -3.77 -5.88
C CYS A 33 2.56 -3.20 -7.26
N PRO A 34 2.73 -1.87 -7.37
CA PRO A 34 2.84 -1.19 -8.64
C PRO A 34 4.23 -1.32 -9.27
N THR A 35 4.28 -1.35 -10.60
CA THR A 35 5.51 -1.30 -11.40
C THR A 35 5.57 -0.11 -12.34
N THR A 36 4.49 0.68 -12.42
CA THR A 36 4.39 1.82 -13.34
C THR A 36 3.81 3.04 -12.64
N LEU A 37 4.48 4.17 -12.84
CA LEU A 37 4.10 5.49 -12.35
C LEU A 37 3.96 6.43 -13.54
N VAL A 38 2.94 7.30 -13.54
CA VAL A 38 2.79 8.38 -14.52
C VAL A 38 2.85 9.70 -13.78
N VAL A 39 3.84 10.53 -14.09
CA VAL A 39 4.02 11.86 -13.48
C VAL A 39 3.89 12.91 -14.57
N ASN A 40 2.84 13.73 -14.50
CA ASN A 40 2.54 14.74 -15.53
C ASN A 40 2.61 14.16 -16.96
N ASP A 41 1.85 13.08 -17.19
CA ASP A 41 1.77 12.33 -18.45
C ASP A 41 3.07 11.65 -18.90
N LYS A 42 4.11 11.62 -18.06
CA LYS A 42 5.35 10.88 -18.31
C LYS A 42 5.34 9.56 -17.57
N GLU A 43 5.34 8.47 -18.33
CA GLU A 43 5.37 7.11 -17.81
C GLU A 43 6.78 6.70 -17.37
N MET A 44 6.88 6.10 -16.20
CA MET A 44 8.09 5.57 -15.59
C MET A 44 7.83 4.12 -15.16
N LYS A 45 8.69 3.20 -15.61
CA LYS A 45 8.58 1.77 -15.31
C LYS A 45 9.67 1.32 -14.35
N TYR A 46 9.28 0.47 -13.40
CA TYR A 46 10.10 -0.14 -12.37
C TYR A 46 9.85 -1.65 -12.42
N PRO A 47 10.53 -2.38 -13.32
CA PRO A 47 10.33 -3.82 -13.45
C PRO A 47 10.78 -4.55 -12.18
N LEU A 48 10.07 -5.61 -11.84
CA LEU A 48 10.44 -6.49 -10.73
C LEU A 48 11.55 -7.46 -11.17
N PRO A 49 12.37 -7.95 -10.23
CA PRO A 49 13.25 -9.08 -10.48
C PRO A 49 12.45 -10.31 -10.93
N GLU A 50 13.09 -11.20 -11.70
CA GLU A 50 12.51 -12.49 -12.05
C GLU A 50 12.34 -13.35 -10.78
N PRO A 51 11.18 -13.99 -10.59
CA PRO A 51 10.95 -14.85 -9.45
C PRO A 51 11.79 -16.13 -9.56
N CYS A 52 12.36 -16.58 -8.44
CA CYS A 52 13.07 -17.86 -8.39
C CYS A 52 12.14 -19.06 -8.22
N LEU A 53 10.88 -18.83 -7.83
CA LEU A 53 9.85 -19.84 -7.57
C LEU A 53 8.47 -19.33 -8.01
N PRO A 54 7.50 -20.24 -8.25
CA PRO A 54 6.12 -19.84 -8.50
C PRO A 54 5.55 -18.97 -7.37
N LEU A 55 4.77 -17.95 -7.74
CA LEU A 55 4.16 -17.01 -6.80
C LEU A 55 2.64 -17.23 -6.73
N ASN A 56 2.07 -17.10 -5.53
CA ASN A 56 0.63 -17.22 -5.32
C ASN A 56 -0.13 -15.92 -5.66
N PHE A 57 0.51 -14.77 -5.51
CA PHE A 57 -0.12 -13.46 -5.73
C PHE A 57 0.65 -12.63 -6.75
N THR A 58 -0.06 -11.68 -7.37
CA THR A 58 0.50 -10.77 -8.37
C THR A 58 1.66 -9.98 -7.79
N ASN A 59 2.77 -9.92 -8.53
CA ASN A 59 3.94 -9.10 -8.20
C ASN A 59 4.58 -9.39 -6.83
N SER A 60 4.37 -10.59 -6.25
CA SER A 60 4.94 -10.93 -4.93
C SER A 60 6.47 -10.93 -4.87
N THR A 61 7.20 -10.94 -6.00
CA THR A 61 8.65 -10.70 -5.97
C THR A 61 8.98 -9.36 -5.30
N GLY A 62 8.09 -8.37 -5.37
CA GLY A 62 8.27 -7.07 -4.72
C GLY A 62 8.32 -7.12 -3.19
N LEU A 63 7.91 -8.21 -2.55
CA LEU A 63 8.07 -8.39 -1.10
C LEU A 63 9.55 -8.43 -0.68
N CYS A 64 10.48 -8.63 -1.61
CA CYS A 64 11.91 -8.50 -1.32
C CYS A 64 12.29 -7.10 -0.85
N TYR A 65 11.56 -6.06 -1.25
CA TYR A 65 11.85 -4.68 -0.86
C TYR A 65 11.53 -4.40 0.61
N GLU A 66 10.42 -4.93 1.14
CA GLU A 66 10.10 -4.83 2.57
C GLU A 66 11.02 -5.72 3.42
N ALA A 67 11.41 -6.90 2.92
CA ALA A 67 12.40 -7.74 3.59
C ALA A 67 13.76 -7.04 3.71
N GLU A 68 14.19 -6.33 2.67
CA GLU A 68 15.42 -5.53 2.68
C GLU A 68 15.32 -4.34 3.65
N GLU A 69 14.18 -3.64 3.69
CA GLU A 69 13.93 -2.55 4.65
C GLU A 69 14.05 -3.04 6.10
N VAL A 70 13.42 -4.18 6.45
CA VAL A 70 13.54 -4.79 7.78
C VAL A 70 14.98 -5.11 8.10
N ARG A 71 15.70 -5.75 7.18
CA ARG A 71 17.13 -6.08 7.38
C ARG A 71 17.96 -4.81 7.61
N GLN A 72 17.72 -3.73 6.85
CA GLN A 72 18.41 -2.45 7.04
C GLN A 72 18.11 -1.82 8.40
N CYS A 73 16.86 -1.88 8.86
CA CYS A 73 16.48 -1.37 10.18
C CYS A 73 17.21 -2.12 11.30
N LEU A 74 17.24 -3.45 11.23
CA LEU A 74 17.92 -4.30 12.21
C LEU A 74 19.43 -4.06 12.23
N LEU A 75 20.07 -3.95 11.06
CA LEU A 75 21.50 -3.64 10.95
C LEU A 75 21.86 -2.27 11.57
N LYS A 76 20.93 -1.32 11.55
CA LYS A 76 21.08 0.00 12.16
C LYS A 76 20.65 0.04 13.64
N GLY A 77 20.23 -1.09 14.21
CA GLY A 77 19.75 -1.18 15.60
C GLY A 77 18.40 -0.49 15.85
N LEU A 78 17.63 -0.19 14.79
CA LEU A 78 16.32 0.44 14.91
C LEU A 78 15.29 -0.57 15.45
N LYS A 79 14.26 -0.06 16.14
CA LYS A 79 13.15 -0.85 16.69
C LYS A 79 11.88 -0.78 15.86
N GLU A 80 11.86 0.10 14.87
CA GLU A 80 10.77 0.29 13.92
C GLU A 80 11.34 0.82 12.60
N SER A 81 10.55 0.74 11.52
CA SER A 81 10.95 1.34 10.24
C SER A 81 10.65 2.84 10.27
N PRO A 82 11.60 3.70 9.87
CA PRO A 82 11.32 5.13 9.70
C PRO A 82 10.37 5.40 8.51
N ARG A 83 10.15 4.43 7.61
CA ARG A 83 9.21 4.54 6.48
C ARG A 83 7.80 4.11 6.85
N MET A 84 7.67 3.24 7.86
CA MET A 84 6.40 2.80 8.44
C MET A 84 6.52 2.76 9.96
N PRO A 85 6.47 3.93 10.64
CA PRO A 85 6.52 3.99 12.10
C PRO A 85 5.36 3.25 12.76
N LEU A 86 5.53 2.83 14.01
CA LEU A 86 4.47 2.17 14.78
C LEU A 86 3.26 3.09 14.97
N ALA A 87 3.49 4.39 15.15
CA ALA A 87 2.41 5.38 15.27
C ALA A 87 1.53 5.43 14.00
N ASP A 88 2.12 5.34 12.81
CA ASP A 88 1.35 5.31 11.56
C ASP A 88 0.57 4.00 11.43
N SER A 89 1.10 2.88 11.93
CA SER A 89 0.38 1.60 11.96
C SER A 89 -0.86 1.68 12.85
N VAL A 90 -0.75 2.33 14.01
CA VAL A 90 -1.87 2.59 14.92
C VAL A 90 -2.89 3.49 14.24
N LEU A 91 -2.46 4.63 13.68
CA LEU A 91 -3.35 5.57 13.00
C LEU A 91 -4.14 4.91 11.86
N LEU A 92 -3.47 4.10 11.02
CA LEU A 92 -4.15 3.37 9.94
C LEU A 92 -5.20 2.40 10.48
N THR A 93 -4.89 1.70 11.57
CA THR A 93 -5.81 0.75 12.23
C THR A 93 -7.03 1.49 12.79
N GLU A 94 -6.83 2.62 13.47
CA GLU A 94 -7.90 3.46 14.01
C GLU A 94 -8.83 3.97 12.91
N ILE A 95 -8.27 4.42 11.78
CA ILE A 95 -9.05 4.86 10.61
C ILE A 95 -9.88 3.70 10.05
N MET A 96 -9.29 2.51 9.91
CA MET A 96 -10.00 1.32 9.41
C MET A 96 -11.13 0.89 10.34
N ASP A 97 -10.90 0.91 11.65
CA ASP A 97 -11.93 0.59 12.66
C ASP A 97 -13.07 1.60 12.65
N GLU A 98 -12.78 2.89 12.52
CA GLU A 98 -13.80 3.92 12.43
C GLU A 98 -14.66 3.78 11.16
N ILE A 99 -14.02 3.55 10.00
CA ILE A 99 -14.74 3.30 8.73
C ILE A 99 -15.69 2.09 8.88
N ARG A 100 -15.21 1.03 9.51
CA ARG A 100 -15.98 -0.21 9.73
C ARG A 100 -17.16 0.00 10.69
N LYS A 101 -16.95 0.76 11.79
CA LYS A 101 -18.00 1.11 12.75
C LYS A 101 -19.13 1.92 12.11
N GLN A 102 -18.80 2.89 11.24
CA GLN A 102 -19.79 3.71 10.55
C GLN A 102 -20.75 2.91 9.65
N VAL A 103 -20.32 1.75 9.16
CA VAL A 103 -21.16 0.84 8.34
C VAL A 103 -21.71 -0.35 9.13
N GLY A 104 -21.56 -0.35 10.46
CA GLY A 104 -22.18 -1.35 11.34
C GLY A 104 -21.54 -2.74 11.32
N VAL A 105 -20.30 -2.86 10.85
CA VAL A 105 -19.57 -4.13 10.88
C VAL A 105 -18.83 -4.22 12.22
N ALA A 106 -19.09 -5.27 13.01
CA ALA A 106 -18.51 -5.50 14.34
C ALA A 106 -17.76 -6.84 14.41
N PHE A 107 -16.65 -6.90 15.14
CA PHE A 107 -15.93 -8.14 15.44
C PHE A 107 -15.91 -8.39 16.94
N SER A 108 -15.71 -9.64 17.37
CA SER A 108 -15.70 -9.98 18.81
C SER A 108 -14.55 -9.34 19.58
N GLN A 109 -13.44 -9.05 18.89
CA GLN A 109 -12.26 -8.39 19.44
C GLN A 109 -12.50 -6.92 19.82
N ASP A 110 -13.56 -6.28 19.30
CA ASP A 110 -13.89 -4.88 19.62
C ASP A 110 -14.42 -4.71 21.05
N SER A 111 -14.84 -5.80 21.68
CA SER A 111 -15.48 -5.83 23.00
C SER A 111 -14.55 -6.38 24.10
N GLN A 112 -13.26 -6.56 23.81
CA GLN A 112 -12.25 -7.01 24.77
C GLN A 112 -11.61 -5.85 25.53
#